data_AF-A0A849KGV5-F1
#
_entry.id   AF-A0A849KGV5-F1
#
_cell.length_a   1.000
_cell.length_b   1.000
_cell.length_c   1.000
_cell.angle_alpha   90.00
_cell.angle_beta   90.00
_cell.angle_gamma   90.00
#
_symmetry.space_group_name_H-M   'P 1'
#
loop_
_entity.id
_entity.type
_entity.pdbx_description
1 polymer ?
#
loop_
_entity_poly.entity_id
_entity_poly.type
_entity_poly.pdbx_seq_one_letter_code
_entity_poly.pdbx_strand_id
1 'polypeptide(L)'
;MAASNVQLDVFSAGWSAADDWALYRRAGLPELCRESSHGAHILGCLFGAHANSTLLWQGQHDHAPQRGQSALQNQFPDLVFVQLPSMYIQGVPRSALGTYRLAALEYILECAGPQTTDIVVPISSETYDGSHDGQSFYDTAAAALIDYARLTLGKTMHVLVSAGNTLRTNTHERVNLAAAPGGTHTFRVRVLPGNERQTFVEVWAPHTLDDMQFALLSPKATGAPAFVSGDGAWSGSDGLGRPVAGILSLQQATTFGGHQRLVLFVLPPTLAAQGAGGEVGDWRILVRRPGAPGDVFAYISRSTPALGGATRSYQSTFPRRFSRDWDFESGAPAGKGRPYDAHSINGLATGSGITVVGSYQARERLRSQYSAGGPARPPSAHLRFLIDVAAPADASANALGIVGWGNRSAGFTRRAGTSVAAPLAARTVVRLRALPPLTPGPTPREDPQIDIQHIVQ
;
A
#
# COMPACT_ATOMS: atom_id res chain seq x y z
N MET A 1 30.67 -17.28 1.89
CA MET A 1 30.87 -15.98 2.57
C MET A 1 29.88 -15.92 3.72
N ALA A 2 30.35 -16.17 4.93
CA ALA A 2 29.52 -16.20 6.13
C ALA A 2 29.09 -14.77 6.48
N ALA A 3 27.79 -14.50 6.45
CA ALA A 3 27.24 -13.28 7.01
C ALA A 3 27.45 -13.32 8.53
N SER A 4 28.21 -12.36 9.06
CA SER A 4 28.36 -12.19 10.49
C SER A 4 26.99 -11.85 11.09
N ASN A 5 26.42 -12.78 11.85
CA ASN A 5 25.36 -12.48 12.80
C ASN A 5 25.94 -11.52 13.85
N VAL A 6 25.76 -10.22 13.64
CA VAL A 6 25.97 -9.23 14.70
C VAL A 6 24.80 -9.38 15.65
N GLN A 7 24.94 -10.25 16.66
CA GLN A 7 24.07 -10.26 17.83
C GLN A 7 24.18 -8.88 18.51
N LEU A 8 23.08 -8.14 18.50
CA LEU A 8 22.91 -6.87 19.22
C LEU A 8 22.78 -7.06 20.75
N ASP A 9 22.95 -8.28 21.27
CA ASP A 9 22.77 -8.66 22.67
C ASP A 9 23.78 -8.03 23.66
N VAL A 10 24.76 -7.24 23.18
CA VAL A 10 25.86 -6.72 24.02
C VAL A 10 25.68 -5.26 24.45
N PHE A 11 24.58 -4.57 24.11
CA PHE A 11 24.45 -3.12 24.35
C PHE A 11 23.69 -2.69 25.61
N SER A 12 23.51 -3.55 26.61
CA SER A 12 22.79 -3.23 27.85
C SER A 12 23.70 -3.12 29.08
N ALA A 13 24.34 -1.96 29.26
CA ALA A 13 24.60 -1.34 30.57
C ALA A 13 25.54 -0.13 30.42
N GLY A 14 25.03 1.08 30.62
CA GLY A 14 25.89 2.24 30.92
C GLY A 14 25.76 3.47 30.02
N TRP A 15 24.96 3.43 28.95
CA TRP A 15 24.81 4.59 28.07
C TRP A 15 23.60 5.42 28.49
N SER A 16 23.82 6.69 28.82
CA SER A 16 22.75 7.65 29.00
C SER A 16 22.02 7.84 27.66
N ALA A 17 20.73 8.22 27.69
CA ALA A 17 19.94 8.62 26.52
C ALA A 17 20.59 9.75 25.68
N ALA A 18 21.72 10.31 26.13
CA ALA A 18 22.43 11.42 25.51
C ALA A 18 23.23 11.04 24.25
N ASP A 19 23.34 9.76 23.85
CA ASP A 19 24.04 9.45 22.58
C ASP A 19 23.54 8.22 21.80
N ASP A 20 22.23 8.11 21.60
CA ASP A 20 21.65 7.13 20.65
C ASP A 20 22.28 7.24 19.25
N TRP A 21 22.71 8.45 18.88
CA TRP A 21 23.33 8.71 17.59
C TRP A 21 24.69 8.04 17.46
N ALA A 22 25.57 8.12 18.46
CA ALA A 22 26.84 7.41 18.45
C ALA A 22 26.64 5.91 18.51
N LEU A 23 25.63 5.43 19.24
CA LEU A 23 25.26 4.01 19.26
C LEU A 23 24.91 3.51 17.85
N TYR A 24 23.97 4.17 17.16
CA TYR A 24 23.58 3.79 15.80
C TYR A 24 24.73 3.92 14.81
N ARG A 25 25.55 4.97 14.92
CA ARG A 25 26.73 5.15 14.07
C ARG A 25 27.74 4.01 14.28
N ARG A 26 28.03 3.65 15.53
CA ARG A 26 28.97 2.58 15.87
C ARG A 26 28.45 1.21 15.44
N ALA A 27 27.13 1.01 15.49
CA ALA A 27 26.47 -0.20 14.98
C ALA A 27 26.38 -0.26 13.44
N GLY A 28 26.80 0.79 12.73
CA GLY A 28 26.71 0.83 11.26
C GLY A 28 25.28 0.97 10.74
N LEU A 29 24.39 1.63 11.50
CA LEU A 29 22.97 1.84 11.19
C LEU A 29 22.68 3.33 10.87
N PRO A 30 23.23 3.88 9.79
CA PRO A 30 23.12 5.31 9.47
C PRO A 30 21.68 5.78 9.23
N GLU A 31 20.77 4.89 8.85
CA GLU A 31 19.35 5.18 8.70
C GLU A 31 18.65 5.48 10.04
N LEU A 32 19.12 4.88 11.14
CA LEU A 32 18.61 5.12 12.49
C LEU A 32 19.21 6.37 13.13
N CYS A 33 20.35 6.87 12.63
CA CYS A 33 20.90 8.16 13.03
C CYS A 33 19.98 9.35 12.71
N ARG A 34 18.99 9.18 11.82
CA ARG A 34 17.96 10.20 11.55
C ARG A 34 16.99 10.31 12.71
N GLU A 35 16.29 11.44 12.83
CA GLU A 35 15.27 11.62 13.89
C GLU A 35 14.10 10.63 13.75
N SER A 36 13.84 10.16 12.53
CA SER A 36 12.68 9.33 12.23
C SER A 36 12.98 8.28 11.18
N SER A 37 12.34 7.13 11.34
CA SER A 37 12.19 6.09 10.32
C SER A 37 10.72 5.68 10.25
N HIS A 38 10.36 5.01 9.16
CA HIS A 38 9.01 4.49 9.00
C HIS A 38 8.75 3.40 10.04
N GLY A 39 9.69 2.46 10.20
CA GLY A 39 9.60 1.36 11.17
C GLY A 39 9.42 1.83 12.62
N ALA A 40 10.22 2.79 13.08
CA ALA A 40 10.08 3.34 14.44
C ALA A 40 8.71 3.98 14.66
N HIS A 41 8.20 4.72 13.68
CA HIS A 41 6.87 5.31 13.77
C HIS A 41 5.77 4.22 13.85
N ILE A 42 5.86 3.18 13.01
CA ILE A 42 4.91 2.05 13.00
C ILE A 42 4.93 1.31 14.34
N LEU A 43 6.10 1.05 14.92
CA LEU A 43 6.24 0.46 16.25
C LEU A 43 5.60 1.35 17.33
N GLY A 44 5.79 2.67 17.23
CA GLY A 44 5.11 3.63 18.11
C GLY A 44 3.59 3.58 17.99
N CYS A 45 3.04 3.40 16.79
CA CYS A 45 1.60 3.21 16.59
C CYS A 45 1.09 1.90 17.20
N LEU A 46 1.86 0.82 17.05
CA LEU A 46 1.50 -0.52 17.54
C LEU A 46 1.54 -0.60 19.08
N PHE A 47 2.60 -0.08 19.71
CA PHE A 47 2.88 -0.26 21.13
C PHE A 47 2.72 0.99 21.99
N GLY A 48 2.86 2.18 21.41
CA GLY A 48 2.87 3.43 22.18
C GLY A 48 1.57 3.65 22.92
N ALA A 49 1.62 3.73 24.26
CA ALA A 49 0.47 4.01 25.12
C ALA A 49 -0.36 5.23 24.62
N HIS A 50 0.32 6.17 23.97
CA HIS A 50 -0.20 7.45 23.50
C HIS A 50 -0.38 7.57 21.99
N ALA A 51 -0.27 6.50 21.20
CA ALA A 51 -0.45 6.57 19.74
C ALA A 51 -1.83 7.10 19.29
N ASN A 52 -2.81 7.15 20.20
CA ASN A 52 -4.15 7.70 19.98
C ASN A 52 -4.36 9.08 20.64
N SER A 53 -3.40 9.60 21.42
CA SER A 53 -3.50 10.99 21.88
C SER A 53 -3.15 11.87 20.69
N THR A 54 -4.19 12.33 19.99
CA THR A 54 -4.09 13.56 19.23
C THR A 54 -3.73 14.65 20.24
N LEU A 55 -2.42 14.91 20.43
CA LEU A 55 -1.84 15.89 21.36
C LEU A 55 -2.28 17.36 21.11
N LEU A 56 -3.31 17.55 20.29
CA LEU A 56 -3.97 18.83 20.03
C LEU A 56 -5.38 18.91 20.66
N TRP A 57 -5.93 17.81 21.18
CA TRP A 57 -7.39 17.72 21.35
C TRP A 57 -7.95 18.30 22.65
N GLN A 58 -7.16 18.82 23.59
CA GLN A 58 -7.72 19.39 24.83
C GLN A 58 -7.03 20.67 25.34
N GLY A 59 -6.29 21.40 24.50
CA GLY A 59 -5.50 22.54 24.99
C GLY A 59 -4.39 22.14 25.98
N GLN A 60 -4.20 20.84 26.21
CA GLN A 60 -2.96 20.32 26.74
C GLN A 60 -1.94 20.40 25.60
N HIS A 61 -0.93 21.25 25.80
CA HIS A 61 0.23 21.38 24.92
C HIS A 61 0.85 20.02 24.60
N ASP A 62 1.71 19.96 23.57
CA ASP A 62 2.57 18.84 23.18
C ASP A 62 3.47 18.34 24.33
N HIS A 63 2.89 17.85 25.42
CA HIS A 63 3.63 17.29 26.52
C HIS A 63 4.05 15.90 26.09
N ALA A 64 5.37 15.72 26.01
CA ALA A 64 6.00 14.41 25.99
C ALA A 64 5.31 13.49 27.02
N PRO A 65 5.13 12.21 26.69
CA PRO A 65 4.31 11.30 27.51
C PRO A 65 4.77 11.32 28.97
N GLN A 66 3.82 11.54 29.88
CA GLN A 66 4.08 11.42 31.31
C GLN A 66 4.34 9.95 31.64
N ARG A 67 5.56 9.65 32.14
CA ARG A 67 5.88 8.35 32.73
C ARG A 67 4.88 8.05 33.85
N GLY A 68 3.97 7.08 33.66
CA GLY A 68 3.22 6.49 34.77
C GLY A 68 1.75 6.12 34.56
N GLN A 69 1.10 6.39 33.42
CA GLN A 69 -0.37 6.24 33.32
C GLN A 69 -0.89 5.14 32.38
N SER A 70 -0.26 3.97 32.31
CA SER A 70 -0.84 2.85 31.55
C SER A 70 -0.73 1.54 32.32
N ALA A 71 -1.87 1.09 32.85
CA ALA A 71 -2.08 -0.23 33.46
C ALA A 71 -1.77 -1.43 32.53
N LEU A 72 -1.39 -1.19 31.26
CA LEU A 72 -0.91 -2.19 30.31
C LEU A 72 0.59 -2.50 30.44
N GLN A 73 1.30 -1.97 31.44
CA GLN A 73 2.74 -2.19 31.60
C GLN A 73 3.17 -3.66 31.77
N ASN A 74 2.24 -4.57 32.10
CA ASN A 74 2.60 -5.95 32.48
C ASN A 74 2.25 -7.03 31.45
N GLN A 75 1.69 -6.70 30.28
CA GLN A 75 1.38 -7.70 29.23
C GLN A 75 1.60 -7.09 27.84
N PHE A 76 2.87 -6.89 27.47
CA PHE A 76 3.22 -6.65 26.08
C PHE A 76 3.35 -8.00 25.37
N PRO A 77 2.77 -8.18 24.16
CA PRO A 77 3.03 -9.38 23.38
C PRO A 77 4.50 -9.41 22.96
N ASP A 78 5.00 -10.60 22.65
CA ASP A 78 6.31 -10.76 22.03
C ASP A 78 6.37 -9.99 20.70
N LEU A 79 7.53 -9.38 20.41
CA LEU A 79 7.74 -8.57 19.22
C LEU A 79 8.73 -9.25 18.26
N VAL A 80 8.27 -9.49 17.04
CA VAL A 80 9.13 -9.79 15.89
C VAL A 80 9.13 -8.58 14.97
N PHE A 81 10.30 -7.99 14.73
CA PHE A 81 10.48 -6.89 13.78
C PHE A 81 11.32 -7.36 12.61
N VAL A 82 10.79 -7.24 11.39
CA VAL A 82 11.49 -7.62 10.16
C VAL A 82 11.83 -6.36 9.35
N GLN A 83 13.13 -6.08 9.21
CA GLN A 83 13.61 -5.02 8.34
C GLN A 83 13.84 -5.57 6.93
N LEU A 84 13.06 -5.06 5.96
CA LEU A 84 13.28 -5.39 4.55
C LEU A 84 14.58 -4.74 4.03
N PRO A 85 15.20 -5.30 2.97
CA PRO A 85 16.43 -4.75 2.41
C PRO A 85 16.32 -3.27 2.05
N SER A 86 17.39 -2.50 2.28
CA SER A 86 17.42 -1.03 2.10
C SER A 86 17.06 -0.56 0.69
N MET A 87 17.22 -1.42 -0.32
CA MET A 87 16.72 -1.18 -1.68
C MET A 87 15.21 -0.88 -1.70
N TYR A 88 14.42 -1.44 -0.80
CA TYR A 88 12.98 -1.12 -0.66
C TYR A 88 12.75 0.37 -0.42
N ILE A 89 13.60 1.00 0.40
CA ILE A 89 13.50 2.43 0.72
C ILE A 89 13.68 3.27 -0.55
N GLN A 90 14.46 2.76 -1.49
CA GLN A 90 14.73 3.45 -2.74
C GLN A 90 13.53 3.39 -3.71
N GLY A 91 12.50 2.56 -3.52
CA GLY A 91 11.35 2.51 -4.43
C GLY A 91 11.55 1.53 -5.60
N VAL A 92 11.78 0.25 -5.26
CA VAL A 92 11.99 -0.85 -6.21
C VAL A 92 10.64 -1.36 -6.74
N PRO A 93 10.56 -1.85 -8.00
CA PRO A 93 9.35 -2.47 -8.55
C PRO A 93 8.80 -3.64 -7.72
N ARG A 94 7.49 -3.90 -7.84
CA ARG A 94 6.74 -4.93 -7.12
C ARG A 94 7.40 -6.32 -7.08
N SER A 95 7.95 -6.78 -8.21
CA SER A 95 8.44 -8.16 -8.36
C SER A 95 9.52 -8.52 -7.34
N ALA A 96 10.37 -7.56 -6.96
CA ALA A 96 11.38 -7.80 -5.94
C ALA A 96 10.79 -7.87 -4.53
N LEU A 97 9.68 -7.18 -4.26
CA LEU A 97 9.19 -6.94 -2.90
C LEU A 97 8.19 -7.98 -2.41
N GLY A 98 7.46 -8.65 -3.31
CA GLY A 98 6.55 -9.75 -2.94
C GLY A 98 7.29 -10.87 -2.21
N THR A 99 8.43 -11.30 -2.75
CA THR A 99 9.23 -12.40 -2.20
C THR A 99 9.79 -12.07 -0.81
N TYR A 100 10.33 -10.88 -0.60
CA TYR A 100 10.84 -10.49 0.73
C TYR A 100 9.73 -10.43 1.78
N ARG A 101 8.50 -10.05 1.40
CA ARG A 101 7.37 -10.02 2.34
C ARG A 101 6.88 -11.42 2.68
N LEU A 102 6.85 -12.34 1.71
CA LEU A 102 6.53 -13.75 1.99
C LEU A 102 7.57 -14.37 2.92
N ALA A 103 8.86 -14.19 2.62
CA ALA A 103 9.93 -14.63 3.50
C ALA A 103 9.84 -14.02 4.90
N ALA A 104 9.41 -12.75 5.01
CA ALA A 104 9.16 -12.12 6.31
C ALA A 104 7.99 -12.77 7.06
N LEU A 105 6.91 -13.13 6.37
CA LEU A 105 5.77 -13.82 6.99
C LEU A 105 6.15 -15.23 7.46
N GLU A 106 6.92 -15.96 6.66
CA GLU A 106 7.47 -17.27 7.03
C GLU A 106 8.36 -17.15 8.26
N TYR A 107 9.31 -16.21 8.26
CA TYR A 107 10.19 -15.95 9.40
C TYR A 107 9.41 -15.59 10.69
N ILE A 108 8.38 -14.74 10.59
CA ILE A 108 7.53 -14.41 11.74
C ILE A 108 6.82 -15.66 12.29
N LEU A 109 6.34 -16.54 11.40
CA LEU A 109 5.70 -17.79 11.79
C LEU A 109 6.69 -18.74 12.47
N GLU A 110 7.94 -18.82 11.99
CA GLU A 110 9.02 -19.61 12.60
C GLU A 110 9.43 -19.09 13.99
N CYS A 111 9.44 -17.76 14.18
CA CYS A 111 9.69 -17.15 15.48
C CYS A 111 8.58 -17.43 16.51
N ALA A 112 7.38 -17.80 16.06
CA ALA A 112 6.25 -18.05 16.96
C ALA A 112 6.43 -19.36 17.72
N GLY A 113 6.90 -19.25 18.97
CA GLY A 113 7.15 -20.38 19.87
C GLY A 113 5.92 -21.28 20.09
N PRO A 114 6.09 -22.45 20.73
CA PRO A 114 5.03 -23.45 20.88
C PRO A 114 3.81 -22.94 21.66
N GLN A 115 3.99 -21.93 22.52
CA GLN A 115 2.92 -21.31 23.32
C GLN A 115 2.17 -20.20 22.57
N THR A 116 2.68 -19.73 21.43
CA THR A 116 2.05 -18.66 20.65
C THR A 116 0.87 -19.21 19.85
N THR A 117 -0.35 -18.79 20.18
CA THR A 117 -1.58 -19.16 19.45
C THR A 117 -2.03 -18.11 18.44
N ASP A 118 -1.69 -16.84 18.68
CA ASP A 118 -2.13 -15.70 17.89
C ASP A 118 -0.93 -14.88 17.42
N ILE A 119 -0.90 -14.59 16.13
CA ILE A 119 0.16 -13.82 15.47
C ILE A 119 -0.49 -12.66 14.75
N VAL A 120 -0.07 -11.43 15.05
CA VAL A 120 -0.62 -10.22 14.41
C VAL A 120 0.46 -9.51 13.62
N VAL A 121 0.27 -9.41 12.31
CA VAL A 121 1.28 -8.89 11.38
C VAL A 121 0.73 -7.68 10.61
N PRO A 122 1.00 -6.44 11.06
CA PRO A 122 0.74 -5.25 10.26
C PRO A 122 1.80 -5.08 9.17
N ILE A 123 1.38 -5.13 7.90
CA ILE A 123 2.19 -4.84 6.72
C ILE A 123 1.90 -3.40 6.28
N SER A 124 2.75 -2.48 6.72
CA SER A 124 2.67 -1.05 6.44
C SER A 124 3.42 -0.65 5.16
N SER A 125 3.22 -1.40 4.08
CA SER A 125 3.87 -1.16 2.79
C SER A 125 2.89 -1.21 1.62
N GLU A 126 3.20 -0.50 0.54
CA GLU A 126 2.32 -0.36 -0.62
C GLU A 126 3.04 -0.65 -1.94
N THR A 127 2.31 -1.19 -2.90
CA THR A 127 2.67 -1.28 -4.32
C THR A 127 1.53 -0.70 -5.15
N TYR A 128 1.89 0.11 -6.16
CA TYR A 128 0.91 0.77 -7.03
C TYR A 128 0.63 -0.07 -8.28
N ASP A 129 1.67 -0.75 -8.72
CA ASP A 129 1.67 -1.75 -9.76
C ASP A 129 1.15 -3.09 -9.25
N GLY A 130 0.78 -3.91 -10.23
CA GLY A 130 0.30 -5.25 -10.05
C GLY A 130 -1.05 -5.51 -10.70
N SER A 131 -1.47 -6.75 -10.61
CA SER A 131 -2.72 -7.23 -11.18
C SER A 131 -3.96 -6.71 -10.44
N HIS A 132 -3.81 -6.35 -9.15
CA HIS A 132 -4.91 -5.87 -8.30
C HIS A 132 -6.14 -6.77 -8.29
N ASP A 133 -5.96 -8.07 -8.54
CA ASP A 133 -7.03 -9.03 -8.77
C ASP A 133 -7.00 -10.19 -7.78
N GLY A 134 -6.17 -10.09 -6.74
CA GLY A 134 -5.98 -11.11 -5.70
C GLY A 134 -5.33 -12.41 -6.18
N GLN A 135 -4.85 -12.47 -7.43
CA GLN A 135 -4.24 -13.67 -8.02
C GLN A 135 -2.73 -13.57 -8.17
N SER A 136 -2.12 -12.55 -7.57
CA SER A 136 -0.67 -12.45 -7.61
C SER A 136 -0.01 -13.61 -6.87
N PHE A 137 1.23 -13.91 -7.23
CA PHE A 137 2.06 -14.86 -6.49
C PHE A 137 2.09 -14.52 -4.99
N TYR A 138 2.20 -13.23 -4.65
CA TYR A 138 2.16 -12.78 -3.26
C TYR A 138 0.81 -13.08 -2.59
N ASP A 139 -0.31 -12.68 -3.21
CA ASP A 139 -1.64 -12.84 -2.63
C ASP A 139 -1.96 -14.31 -2.35
N THR A 140 -1.64 -15.18 -3.31
CA THR A 140 -1.88 -16.62 -3.23
C THR A 140 -0.98 -17.30 -2.20
N ALA A 141 0.31 -16.97 -2.19
CA ALA A 141 1.25 -17.52 -1.22
C ALA A 141 0.97 -17.03 0.21
N ALA A 142 0.59 -15.76 0.39
CA ALA A 142 0.21 -15.23 1.70
C ALA A 142 -1.05 -15.92 2.23
N ALA A 143 -2.07 -16.14 1.39
CA ALA A 143 -3.26 -16.89 1.78
C ALA A 143 -2.91 -18.35 2.17
N ALA A 144 -2.09 -19.03 1.36
CA ALA A 144 -1.64 -20.39 1.65
C ALA A 144 -0.85 -20.47 2.97
N LEU A 145 -0.01 -19.47 3.27
CA LEU A 145 0.74 -19.42 4.53
C LEU A 145 -0.16 -19.19 5.75
N ILE A 146 -1.18 -18.32 5.62
CA ILE A 146 -2.19 -18.12 6.67
C ILE A 146 -2.96 -19.41 6.92
N ASP A 147 -3.35 -20.12 5.85
CA ASP A 147 -4.02 -21.42 5.96
C ASP A 147 -3.10 -22.49 6.57
N TYR A 148 -1.82 -22.52 6.19
CA TYR A 148 -0.83 -23.41 6.78
C TYR A 148 -0.68 -23.17 8.29
N ALA A 149 -0.54 -21.91 8.72
CA ALA A 149 -0.47 -21.56 10.14
C ALA A 149 -1.70 -22.08 10.91
N ARG A 150 -2.90 -21.89 10.35
CA ARG A 150 -4.16 -22.33 10.98
C ARG A 150 -4.34 -23.84 10.99
N LEU A 151 -4.24 -24.47 9.83
CA LEU A 151 -4.64 -25.86 9.62
C LEU A 151 -3.56 -26.85 10.05
N THR A 152 -2.29 -26.46 9.96
CA THR A 152 -1.16 -27.35 10.27
C THR A 152 -0.55 -27.05 11.63
N LEU A 153 -0.38 -25.76 11.96
CA LEU A 153 0.30 -25.36 13.21
C LEU A 153 -0.66 -25.02 14.35
N GLY A 154 -1.98 -24.95 14.09
CA GLY A 154 -2.97 -24.55 15.10
C GLY A 154 -2.81 -23.10 15.55
N LYS A 155 -2.20 -22.23 14.74
CA LYS A 155 -1.94 -20.82 15.03
C LYS A 155 -2.86 -19.92 14.19
N THR A 156 -3.42 -18.89 14.81
CA THR A 156 -4.21 -17.87 14.12
C THR A 156 -3.29 -16.74 13.67
N MET A 157 -3.13 -16.58 12.36
CA MET A 157 -2.33 -15.50 11.79
C MET A 157 -3.22 -14.39 11.23
N HIS A 158 -3.17 -13.21 11.85
CA HIS A 158 -3.87 -12.00 11.44
C HIS A 158 -2.92 -11.11 10.63
N VAL A 159 -3.04 -11.13 9.30
CA VAL A 159 -2.24 -10.28 8.42
C VAL A 159 -3.04 -9.03 8.05
N LEU A 160 -2.60 -7.85 8.51
CA LEU A 160 -3.26 -6.58 8.26
C LEU A 160 -2.44 -5.76 7.24
N VAL A 161 -3.00 -5.47 6.07
CA VAL A 161 -2.29 -4.76 5.00
C VAL A 161 -2.87 -3.37 4.84
N SER A 162 -2.01 -2.35 4.80
CA SER A 162 -2.44 -0.98 4.52
C SER A 162 -3.09 -0.86 3.14
N ALA A 163 -4.24 -0.18 3.05
CA ALA A 163 -5.00 -0.03 1.82
C ALA A 163 -4.24 0.69 0.70
N GLY A 164 -3.23 1.51 1.03
CA GLY A 164 -2.46 2.32 0.07
C GLY A 164 -2.85 3.80 0.08
N ASN A 165 -1.97 4.66 -0.43
CA ASN A 165 -2.12 6.11 -0.45
C ASN A 165 -2.32 6.69 -1.87
N THR A 166 -2.86 5.88 -2.78
CA THR A 166 -2.92 6.09 -4.24
C THR A 166 -4.16 6.83 -4.72
N LEU A 167 -5.11 7.16 -3.84
CA LEU A 167 -6.41 7.72 -4.25
C LEU A 167 -6.26 8.98 -5.10
N ARG A 168 -5.32 9.84 -4.70
CA ARG A 168 -5.06 11.15 -5.30
C ARG A 168 -3.74 11.25 -6.05
N THR A 169 -3.02 10.13 -6.20
CA THR A 169 -1.75 10.12 -6.94
C THR A 169 -1.97 10.11 -8.44
N ASN A 170 -3.20 9.84 -8.91
CA ASN A 170 -3.52 9.66 -10.33
C ASN A 170 -2.62 8.61 -11.00
N THR A 171 -2.29 7.53 -10.28
CA THR A 171 -1.41 6.44 -10.78
C THR A 171 -2.19 5.22 -11.24
N HIS A 172 -3.52 5.31 -11.35
CA HIS A 172 -4.37 4.26 -11.91
C HIS A 172 -5.40 4.87 -12.87
N GLU A 173 -5.80 4.11 -13.87
CA GLU A 173 -6.85 4.45 -14.82
C GLU A 173 -7.61 3.19 -15.26
N ARG A 174 -8.92 3.30 -15.46
CA ARG A 174 -9.78 2.25 -16.01
C ARG A 174 -10.40 2.74 -17.30
N VAL A 175 -10.35 1.91 -18.33
CA VAL A 175 -10.98 2.18 -19.62
C VAL A 175 -11.92 1.05 -19.95
N ASN A 176 -13.17 1.40 -20.27
CA ASN A 176 -14.12 0.47 -20.87
C ASN A 176 -14.00 0.54 -22.40
N LEU A 177 -13.49 -0.53 -23.01
CA LEU A 177 -13.28 -0.61 -24.46
C LEU A 177 -14.57 -0.58 -25.29
N ALA A 178 -15.73 -0.83 -24.66
CA ALA A 178 -17.03 -0.75 -25.33
C ALA A 178 -17.46 0.70 -25.59
N ALA A 179 -16.90 1.67 -24.85
CA ALA A 179 -17.36 3.05 -24.84
C ALA A 179 -16.72 3.94 -25.93
N ALA A 180 -15.73 3.45 -26.70
CA ALA A 180 -15.18 4.19 -27.83
C ALA A 180 -15.62 3.61 -29.19
N PRO A 181 -16.48 4.33 -29.93
CA PRO A 181 -16.72 4.05 -31.34
C PRO A 181 -15.40 4.15 -32.13
N GLY A 182 -15.00 3.10 -32.85
CA GLY A 182 -13.76 3.08 -33.65
C GLY A 182 -12.53 2.43 -32.99
N GLY A 183 -12.67 1.88 -31.78
CA GLY A 183 -11.84 0.77 -31.29
C GLY A 183 -10.46 1.10 -30.73
N THR A 184 -10.03 2.37 -30.63
CA THR A 184 -8.73 2.76 -30.02
C THR A 184 -8.92 3.72 -28.85
N HIS A 185 -8.36 3.38 -27.69
CA HIS A 185 -8.28 4.21 -26.50
C HIS A 185 -6.86 4.72 -26.27
N THR A 186 -6.73 5.88 -25.63
CA THR A 186 -5.43 6.47 -25.31
C THR A 186 -5.33 6.76 -23.82
N PHE A 187 -4.40 6.10 -23.14
CA PHE A 187 -3.92 6.53 -21.83
C PHE A 187 -2.84 7.59 -22.04
N ARG A 188 -2.93 8.70 -21.30
CA ARG A 188 -1.86 9.70 -21.27
C ARG A 188 -1.04 9.47 -20.02
N VAL A 189 0.28 9.41 -20.15
CA VAL A 189 1.19 9.24 -19.01
C VAL A 189 2.09 10.46 -18.97
N ARG A 190 1.92 11.29 -17.96
CA ARG A 190 2.75 12.48 -17.74
C ARG A 190 4.04 12.06 -17.03
N VAL A 191 5.14 12.14 -17.76
CA VAL A 191 6.50 11.94 -17.25
C VAL A 191 7.12 13.29 -16.96
N LEU A 192 7.59 13.48 -15.72
CA LEU A 192 8.16 14.72 -15.22
C LEU A 192 9.68 14.82 -15.49
N PRO A 193 10.24 16.03 -15.58
CA PRO A 193 11.69 16.21 -15.69
C PRO A 193 12.41 15.75 -14.41
N GLY A 194 13.72 15.48 -14.53
CA GLY A 194 14.56 15.12 -13.37
C GLY A 194 14.34 13.71 -12.83
N ASN A 195 13.79 12.80 -13.65
CA ASN A 195 13.57 11.41 -13.26
C ASN A 195 14.77 10.55 -13.65
N GLU A 196 15.56 10.10 -12.68
CA GLU A 196 16.72 9.22 -12.89
C GLU A 196 16.34 7.77 -13.19
N ARG A 197 15.04 7.44 -13.13
CA ARG A 197 14.54 6.07 -13.24
C ARG A 197 13.53 5.92 -14.36
N GLN A 198 13.45 4.70 -14.84
CA GLN A 198 12.40 4.30 -15.77
C GLN A 198 11.04 4.45 -15.12
N THR A 199 10.05 4.88 -15.91
CA THR A 199 8.65 4.81 -15.51
C THR A 199 8.05 3.53 -16.09
N PHE A 200 7.48 2.71 -15.23
CA PHE A 200 6.78 1.50 -15.62
C PHE A 200 5.27 1.75 -15.57
N VAL A 201 4.58 1.34 -16.63
CA VAL A 201 3.12 1.36 -16.69
C VAL A 201 2.64 -0.02 -17.06
N GLU A 202 1.89 -0.65 -16.16
CA GLU A 202 1.27 -1.94 -16.41
C GLU A 202 -0.15 -1.74 -16.91
N VAL A 203 -0.49 -2.38 -18.02
CA VAL A 203 -1.84 -2.45 -18.56
C VAL A 203 -2.32 -3.89 -18.45
N TRP A 204 -3.42 -4.07 -17.74
CA TRP A 204 -4.01 -5.36 -17.42
C TRP A 204 -5.35 -5.53 -18.10
N ALA A 205 -5.53 -6.72 -18.68
CA ALA A 205 -6.73 -7.08 -19.39
C ALA A 205 -7.12 -8.54 -19.15
N PRO A 206 -8.43 -8.85 -19.11
CA PRO A 206 -8.88 -10.24 -19.07
C PRO A 206 -8.49 -10.99 -20.35
N HIS A 207 -8.32 -12.31 -20.26
CA HIS A 207 -8.06 -13.19 -21.43
C HIS A 207 -9.08 -13.02 -22.55
N THR A 208 -10.30 -12.59 -22.23
CA THR A 208 -11.30 -12.31 -23.26
C THR A 208 -10.89 -11.20 -24.22
N LEU A 209 -9.82 -10.44 -23.93
CA LEU A 209 -9.22 -9.38 -24.75
C LEU A 209 -7.86 -9.79 -25.38
N ASP A 210 -7.68 -11.06 -25.77
CA ASP A 210 -6.39 -11.59 -26.27
C ASP A 210 -5.95 -11.12 -27.68
N ASP A 211 -6.75 -10.35 -28.41
CA ASP A 211 -6.43 -9.77 -29.72
C ASP A 211 -6.14 -8.26 -29.67
N MET A 212 -5.96 -7.71 -28.46
CA MET A 212 -5.58 -6.30 -28.30
C MET A 212 -4.25 -5.97 -28.98
N GLN A 213 -4.19 -4.73 -29.46
CA GLN A 213 -3.00 -4.14 -30.04
C GLN A 213 -2.60 -2.90 -29.26
N PHE A 214 -1.31 -2.65 -29.20
CA PHE A 214 -0.71 -1.62 -28.37
C PHE A 214 0.20 -0.74 -29.21
N ALA A 215 0.21 0.56 -28.93
CA ALA A 215 1.24 1.45 -29.44
C ALA A 215 1.68 2.42 -28.34
N LEU A 216 2.93 2.86 -28.44
CA LEU A 216 3.49 3.86 -27.53
C LEU A 216 4.03 5.02 -28.36
N LEU A 217 3.57 6.23 -28.05
CA LEU A 217 4.02 7.45 -28.70
C LEU A 217 4.69 8.37 -27.68
N SER A 218 5.88 8.85 -28.04
CA SER A 218 6.56 9.88 -27.26
C SER A 218 5.85 11.24 -27.37
N PRO A 219 6.12 12.16 -26.43
CA PRO A 219 5.59 13.52 -26.47
C PRO A 219 5.81 14.24 -27.81
N LYS A 220 6.95 14.02 -28.48
CA LYS A 220 7.29 14.68 -29.75
C LYS A 220 6.93 13.88 -31.01
N ALA A 221 6.33 12.70 -30.87
CA ALA A 221 6.01 11.85 -32.02
C ALA A 221 4.97 12.50 -32.96
N THR A 222 5.34 12.67 -34.23
CA THR A 222 4.51 13.26 -35.30
C THR A 222 3.99 12.24 -36.32
N GLY A 223 4.47 10.99 -36.28
CA GLY A 223 4.07 9.92 -37.21
C GLY A 223 2.84 9.14 -36.75
N ALA A 224 2.35 8.27 -37.65
CA ALA A 224 1.29 7.32 -37.32
C ALA A 224 1.78 6.28 -36.30
N PRO A 225 0.93 5.84 -35.34
CA PRO A 225 1.30 4.82 -34.37
C PRO A 225 1.54 3.47 -35.03
N ALA A 226 2.70 2.87 -34.74
CA ALA A 226 2.97 1.47 -35.05
C ALA A 226 2.37 0.59 -33.95
N PHE A 227 1.35 -0.18 -34.30
CA PHE A 227 0.70 -1.11 -33.38
C PHE A 227 1.43 -2.46 -33.35
N VAL A 228 1.57 -3.00 -32.15
CA VAL A 228 2.13 -4.32 -31.88
C VAL A 228 1.08 -5.20 -31.18
N SER A 229 1.20 -6.51 -31.33
CA SER A 229 0.24 -7.49 -30.80
C SER A 229 0.90 -8.83 -30.50
N GLY A 230 0.21 -9.67 -29.72
CA GLY A 230 0.73 -10.96 -29.28
C GLY A 230 1.67 -10.82 -28.09
N ASP A 231 2.39 -11.90 -27.78
CA ASP A 231 3.42 -11.90 -26.74
C ASP A 231 4.78 -11.56 -27.35
N GLY A 232 5.57 -10.78 -26.63
CA GLY A 232 6.86 -10.32 -27.14
C GLY A 232 7.37 -9.05 -26.48
N ALA A 233 8.49 -8.55 -27.03
CA ALA A 233 9.11 -7.30 -26.64
C ALA A 233 9.37 -6.44 -27.88
N TRP A 234 8.99 -5.17 -27.80
CA TRP A 234 9.17 -4.19 -28.86
C TRP A 234 9.83 -2.94 -28.30
N SER A 235 10.75 -2.37 -29.06
CA SER A 235 11.37 -1.09 -28.73
C SER A 235 10.91 -0.01 -29.70
N GLY A 236 10.46 1.13 -29.18
CA GLY A 236 10.38 2.36 -29.96
C GLY A 236 11.77 2.94 -30.15
N SER A 237 12.10 3.42 -31.35
CA SER A 237 13.39 4.07 -31.64
C SER A 237 13.25 5.58 -31.81
N ASP A 238 14.31 6.34 -31.50
CA ASP A 238 14.41 7.74 -31.89
C ASP A 238 14.69 7.89 -33.40
N GLY A 239 14.76 9.13 -33.88
CA GLY A 239 15.12 9.44 -35.28
C GLY A 239 16.53 8.97 -35.70
N LEU A 240 17.34 8.46 -34.77
CA LEU A 240 18.65 7.86 -35.01
C LEU A 240 18.61 6.33 -34.90
N GLY A 241 17.42 5.73 -34.75
CA GLY A 241 17.24 4.28 -34.64
C GLY A 241 17.52 3.70 -33.25
N ARG A 242 17.86 4.51 -32.25
CA ARG A 242 18.21 4.03 -30.89
C ARG A 242 16.95 3.73 -30.08
N PRO A 243 16.88 2.61 -29.34
CA PRO A 243 15.72 2.29 -28.53
C PRO A 243 15.52 3.32 -27.42
N VAL A 244 14.36 3.97 -27.40
CA VAL A 244 13.99 5.00 -26.41
C VAL A 244 12.90 4.56 -25.46
N ALA A 245 12.08 3.57 -25.82
CA ALA A 245 11.03 3.04 -24.95
C ALA A 245 10.72 1.58 -25.29
N GLY A 246 10.11 0.86 -24.35
CA GLY A 246 9.79 -0.57 -24.52
C GLY A 246 8.33 -0.88 -24.29
N ILE A 247 7.84 -1.91 -24.98
CA ILE A 247 6.58 -2.60 -24.72
C ILE A 247 6.92 -4.07 -24.52
N LEU A 248 6.49 -4.67 -23.41
CA LEU A 248 6.53 -6.12 -23.19
C LEU A 248 5.09 -6.61 -22.99
N SER A 249 4.64 -7.59 -23.76
CA SER A 249 3.32 -8.22 -23.59
C SER A 249 3.51 -9.69 -23.28
N LEU A 250 2.82 -10.16 -22.25
CA LEU A 250 2.88 -11.55 -21.79
C LEU A 250 1.49 -12.00 -21.35
N GLN A 251 1.13 -13.24 -21.69
CA GLN A 251 0.07 -13.95 -21.00
C GLN A 251 0.56 -14.48 -19.65
N GLN A 252 -0.18 -14.16 -18.60
CA GLN A 252 0.05 -14.68 -17.26
C GLN A 252 -1.05 -15.68 -16.91
N ALA A 253 -0.65 -16.86 -16.45
CA ALA A 253 -1.58 -17.82 -15.87
C ALA A 253 -2.20 -17.24 -14.59
N THR A 254 -3.48 -17.55 -14.39
CA THR A 254 -4.20 -17.22 -13.17
C THR A 254 -4.34 -18.45 -12.30
N THR A 255 -4.50 -18.24 -10.99
CA THR A 255 -4.64 -19.32 -10.00
C THR A 255 -5.84 -20.22 -10.25
N PHE A 256 -6.88 -19.73 -10.93
CA PHE A 256 -8.11 -20.49 -11.21
C PHE A 256 -8.16 -21.08 -12.63
N GLY A 257 -7.01 -21.31 -13.27
CA GLY A 257 -6.95 -22.03 -14.54
C GLY A 257 -7.33 -21.21 -15.78
N GLY A 258 -7.20 -19.89 -15.71
CA GLY A 258 -7.34 -19.00 -16.86
C GLY A 258 -6.07 -18.22 -17.16
N HIS A 259 -6.16 -17.26 -18.07
CA HIS A 259 -5.09 -16.33 -18.37
C HIS A 259 -5.54 -14.89 -18.20
N GLN A 260 -4.56 -14.01 -18.09
CA GLN A 260 -4.74 -12.57 -18.22
C GLN A 260 -3.56 -11.99 -18.97
N ARG A 261 -3.79 -10.88 -19.65
CA ARG A 261 -2.72 -10.19 -20.35
C ARG A 261 -2.17 -9.05 -19.50
N LEU A 262 -0.86 -9.08 -19.32
CA LEU A 262 -0.07 -7.96 -18.83
C LEU A 262 0.68 -7.36 -20.00
N VAL A 263 0.53 -6.04 -20.20
CA VAL A 263 1.39 -5.26 -21.07
C VAL A 263 2.14 -4.23 -20.26
N LEU A 264 3.46 -4.37 -20.19
CA LEU A 264 4.37 -3.47 -19.50
C LEU A 264 4.95 -2.46 -20.50
N PHE A 265 4.65 -1.19 -20.29
CA PHE A 265 5.29 -0.08 -20.97
C PHE A 265 6.45 0.44 -20.13
N VAL A 266 7.62 0.53 -20.73
CA VAL A 266 8.85 1.00 -20.10
C VAL A 266 9.25 2.34 -20.73
N LEU A 267 9.06 3.42 -19.98
CA LEU A 267 9.44 4.77 -20.40
C LEU A 267 10.84 5.09 -19.85
N PRO A 268 11.69 5.75 -20.65
CA PRO A 268 13.07 6.04 -20.28
C PRO A 268 13.15 7.05 -19.11
N PRO A 269 14.25 7.05 -18.34
CA PRO A 269 14.53 8.11 -17.37
C PRO A 269 14.69 9.45 -18.10
N THR A 270 14.14 10.54 -17.56
CA THR A 270 14.30 11.90 -18.13
C THR A 270 15.59 12.58 -17.70
N LEU A 271 16.28 12.02 -16.70
CA LEU A 271 17.63 12.39 -16.29
C LEU A 271 18.55 11.17 -16.43
N ALA A 272 19.45 11.20 -17.40
CA ALA A 272 20.40 10.12 -17.63
C ALA A 272 21.78 10.49 -17.07
N ALA A 273 22.46 9.53 -16.43
CA ALA A 273 23.85 9.72 -15.98
C ALA A 273 24.82 9.87 -17.17
N GLN A 274 24.48 9.28 -18.32
CA GLN A 274 25.23 9.36 -19.57
C GLN A 274 24.24 9.46 -20.75
N GLY A 275 24.55 10.31 -21.72
CA GLY A 275 23.71 10.50 -22.92
C GLY A 275 22.52 11.43 -22.72
N ALA A 276 21.61 11.45 -23.71
CA ALA A 276 20.38 12.23 -23.63
C ALA A 276 19.33 11.49 -22.81
N GLY A 277 18.72 12.17 -21.85
CA GLY A 277 17.55 11.67 -21.13
C GLY A 277 16.35 11.47 -22.06
N GLY A 278 15.40 10.67 -21.60
CA GLY A 278 14.10 10.47 -22.21
C GLY A 278 13.26 11.74 -22.29
N GLU A 279 12.25 11.72 -23.16
CA GLU A 279 11.36 12.86 -23.36
C GLU A 279 10.47 13.15 -22.15
N VAL A 280 10.41 14.41 -21.76
CA VAL A 280 9.51 14.96 -20.76
C VAL A 280 8.16 15.30 -21.41
N GLY A 281 7.07 15.05 -20.70
CA GLY A 281 5.72 15.44 -21.13
C GLY A 281 4.73 14.28 -21.15
N ASP A 282 3.68 14.43 -21.95
CA ASP A 282 2.59 13.47 -22.03
C ASP A 282 2.89 12.41 -23.09
N TRP A 283 3.33 11.25 -22.62
CA TRP A 283 3.41 10.02 -23.41
C TRP A 283 2.00 9.49 -23.67
N ARG A 284 1.78 8.86 -24.82
CA ARG A 284 0.48 8.27 -25.17
C ARG A 284 0.62 6.77 -25.34
N ILE A 285 -0.11 6.01 -24.54
CA ILE A 285 -0.28 4.56 -24.70
C ILE A 285 -1.62 4.36 -25.41
N LEU A 286 -1.58 3.79 -26.61
CA LEU A 286 -2.78 3.50 -27.39
C LEU A 286 -3.10 2.02 -27.24
N VAL A 287 -4.34 1.72 -26.90
CA VAL A 287 -4.86 0.36 -26.80
C VAL A 287 -6.00 0.23 -27.78
N ARG A 288 -5.87 -0.72 -28.71
CA ARG A 288 -6.87 -0.98 -29.74
C ARG A 288 -7.43 -2.38 -29.59
N ARG A 289 -8.75 -2.50 -29.68
CA ARG A 289 -9.43 -3.78 -29.86
C ARG A 289 -10.66 -3.63 -30.76
N PRO A 290 -10.72 -4.32 -31.90
CA PRO A 290 -11.94 -4.37 -32.70
C PRO A 290 -13.02 -5.22 -32.00
N GLY A 291 -14.21 -4.66 -31.76
CA GLY A 291 -15.45 -5.43 -31.73
C GLY A 291 -15.87 -6.15 -30.43
N ALA A 292 -15.12 -6.09 -29.33
CA ALA A 292 -15.54 -6.75 -28.09
C ALA A 292 -15.39 -5.87 -26.82
N PRO A 293 -16.45 -5.80 -25.98
CA PRO A 293 -16.46 -4.99 -24.77
C PRO A 293 -15.55 -5.60 -23.70
N GLY A 294 -14.99 -4.74 -22.84
CA GLY A 294 -14.25 -5.16 -21.67
C GLY A 294 -13.50 -4.02 -21.01
N ASP A 295 -13.16 -4.19 -19.74
CA ASP A 295 -12.38 -3.21 -19.00
C ASP A 295 -10.89 -3.53 -19.07
N VAL A 296 -10.10 -2.49 -19.31
CA VAL A 296 -8.65 -2.48 -19.22
C VAL A 296 -8.24 -1.56 -18.08
N PHE A 297 -7.27 -1.99 -17.29
CA PHE A 297 -6.79 -1.29 -16.11
C PHE A 297 -5.33 -0.94 -16.29
N ALA A 298 -4.97 0.32 -16.07
CA ALA A 298 -3.61 0.79 -16.18
C ALA A 298 -3.11 1.27 -14.82
N TYR A 299 -1.89 0.89 -14.44
CA TYR A 299 -1.24 1.25 -13.18
C TYR A 299 0.17 1.75 -13.46
N ILE A 300 0.54 2.88 -12.87
CA ILE A 300 1.90 3.41 -12.91
C ILE A 300 2.63 2.90 -11.66
N SER A 301 3.74 2.19 -11.83
CA SER A 301 4.56 1.73 -10.70
C SER A 301 5.02 2.92 -9.85
N ARG A 302 5.21 2.67 -8.56
CA ARG A 302 5.67 3.70 -7.63
C ARG A 302 7.10 4.12 -7.98
N SER A 303 7.32 5.42 -8.15
CA SER A 303 8.66 6.00 -8.33
C SER A 303 9.07 6.91 -7.18
N THR A 304 8.19 7.18 -6.22
CA THR A 304 8.56 7.97 -5.03
C THR A 304 9.29 7.10 -4.01
N PRO A 305 10.41 7.56 -3.45
CA PRO A 305 11.11 6.81 -2.40
C PRO A 305 10.20 6.64 -1.17
N ALA A 306 10.48 5.61 -0.37
CA ALA A 306 9.95 5.56 0.97
C ALA A 306 10.68 6.57 1.87
N LEU A 307 10.18 6.75 3.10
CA LEU A 307 10.80 7.65 4.06
C LEU A 307 12.29 7.31 4.25
N GLY A 308 13.16 8.30 4.03
CA GLY A 308 14.60 8.14 4.15
C GLY A 308 15.31 7.68 2.87
N GLY A 309 14.57 7.44 1.79
CA GLY A 309 15.15 7.17 0.47
C GLY A 309 15.59 8.46 -0.21
N ALA A 310 16.50 8.32 -1.19
CA ALA A 310 16.91 9.46 -1.98
C ALA A 310 15.82 9.79 -3.01
N THR A 311 15.40 11.05 -3.08
CA THR A 311 14.51 11.52 -4.15
C THR A 311 15.29 11.54 -5.46
N ARG A 312 15.08 10.50 -6.27
CA ARG A 312 15.70 10.33 -7.59
C ARG A 312 14.70 10.40 -8.74
N SER A 313 13.43 10.57 -8.40
CA SER A 313 12.32 10.48 -9.35
C SER A 313 11.07 11.12 -8.77
N TYR A 314 10.26 11.70 -9.65
CA TYR A 314 8.92 12.18 -9.32
C TYR A 314 7.87 11.18 -9.80
N GLN A 315 6.74 11.11 -9.10
CA GLN A 315 5.64 10.22 -9.48
C GLN A 315 5.04 10.65 -10.82
N SER A 316 5.16 9.79 -11.82
CA SER A 316 4.43 9.93 -13.08
C SER A 316 2.94 9.71 -12.82
N THR A 317 2.08 10.38 -13.58
CA THR A 317 0.62 10.40 -13.37
C THR A 317 -0.13 10.23 -14.67
N PHE A 318 -1.36 9.71 -14.60
CA PHE A 318 -2.37 9.88 -15.63
C PHE A 318 -2.96 11.29 -15.49
N PRO A 319 -2.64 12.25 -16.37
CA PRO A 319 -3.09 13.63 -16.23
C PRO A 319 -4.61 13.67 -16.42
N ARG A 320 -5.31 14.11 -15.38
CA ARG A 320 -6.78 14.24 -15.42
C ARG A 320 -7.15 15.60 -16.01
N ARG A 321 -8.11 15.60 -16.95
CA ARG A 321 -8.57 16.82 -17.64
C ARG A 321 -9.27 17.82 -16.71
N PHE A 322 -9.74 17.38 -15.53
CA PHE A 322 -10.64 18.15 -14.64
C PHE A 322 -10.43 17.87 -13.13
N SER A 323 -9.19 17.80 -12.63
CA SER A 323 -8.98 17.50 -11.20
C SER A 323 -9.43 18.63 -10.26
N ARG A 324 -9.54 19.86 -10.74
CA ARG A 324 -10.16 20.98 -10.00
C ARG A 324 -11.65 21.08 -10.29
N ASP A 325 -12.07 20.87 -11.54
CA ASP A 325 -13.45 21.18 -11.93
C ASP A 325 -14.45 20.14 -11.44
N TRP A 326 -14.08 18.88 -11.16
CA TRP A 326 -15.04 17.96 -10.50
C TRP A 326 -15.44 18.42 -9.09
N ASP A 327 -14.50 19.04 -8.35
CA ASP A 327 -14.75 19.52 -7.00
C ASP A 327 -15.57 20.83 -6.98
N PHE A 328 -15.66 21.55 -8.09
CA PHE A 328 -16.42 22.81 -8.22
C PHE A 328 -17.69 22.70 -9.10
N GLU A 329 -17.66 21.93 -10.19
CA GLU A 329 -18.75 21.84 -11.18
C GLU A 329 -19.74 20.70 -10.90
N SER A 330 -19.32 19.60 -10.27
CA SER A 330 -20.20 18.42 -10.19
C SER A 330 -21.33 18.55 -9.16
N GLY A 331 -21.25 19.50 -8.22
CA GLY A 331 -22.19 19.64 -7.11
C GLY A 331 -22.41 18.32 -6.34
N ALA A 332 -21.51 17.35 -6.52
CA ALA A 332 -21.76 15.98 -6.11
C ALA A 332 -21.72 15.95 -4.57
N PRO A 333 -22.79 15.50 -3.91
CA PRO A 333 -22.81 15.43 -2.46
C PRO A 333 -21.64 14.58 -1.97
N ALA A 334 -20.96 15.06 -0.93
CA ALA A 334 -19.94 14.30 -0.22
C ALA A 334 -20.51 12.90 0.11
N GLY A 335 -19.98 11.85 -0.53
CA GLY A 335 -20.46 10.48 -0.34
C GLY A 335 -20.79 9.71 -1.62
N LYS A 336 -21.03 10.37 -2.77
CA LYS A 336 -20.98 9.66 -4.06
C LYS A 336 -19.50 9.42 -4.39
N GLY A 337 -19.07 8.15 -4.34
CA GLY A 337 -17.70 7.76 -4.67
C GLY A 337 -17.28 8.37 -5.99
N ARG A 338 -16.13 9.05 -6.04
CA ARG A 338 -15.62 9.58 -7.30
C ARG A 338 -15.39 8.37 -8.21
N PRO A 339 -15.65 8.46 -9.54
CA PRO A 339 -15.34 7.36 -10.46
C PRO A 339 -13.88 6.85 -10.33
N TYR A 340 -13.00 7.73 -9.84
CA TYR A 340 -11.58 7.50 -9.61
C TYR A 340 -11.21 7.01 -8.21
N ASP A 341 -12.20 6.74 -7.35
CA ASP A 341 -11.95 6.16 -6.03
C ASP A 341 -11.84 4.63 -6.09
N ALA A 342 -12.38 4.04 -7.15
CA ALA A 342 -12.38 2.63 -7.45
C ALA A 342 -11.02 2.13 -7.96
N HIS A 343 -10.69 0.86 -7.72
CA HIS A 343 -9.49 0.20 -8.26
C HIS A 343 -8.17 0.84 -7.83
N SER A 344 -8.19 1.63 -6.75
CA SER A 344 -7.01 2.30 -6.22
C SER A 344 -6.30 1.50 -5.12
N ILE A 345 -6.94 0.45 -4.60
CA ILE A 345 -6.41 -0.41 -3.54
C ILE A 345 -4.95 -0.83 -3.81
N ASN A 346 -4.16 -0.99 -2.75
CA ASN A 346 -2.79 -1.46 -2.82
C ASN A 346 -2.72 -2.85 -3.47
N GLY A 347 -1.76 -3.06 -4.38
CA GLY A 347 -1.61 -4.32 -5.13
C GLY A 347 -1.21 -5.54 -4.29
N LEU A 348 -0.95 -5.34 -2.99
CA LEU A 348 -0.74 -6.39 -1.98
C LEU A 348 -1.96 -6.62 -1.09
N ALA A 349 -2.97 -5.76 -1.20
CA ALA A 349 -4.15 -5.74 -0.37
C ALA A 349 -5.35 -6.35 -1.11
N THR A 350 -5.10 -7.29 -2.03
CA THR A 350 -6.14 -7.87 -2.89
C THR A 350 -6.40 -9.35 -2.64
N GLY A 351 -5.48 -10.08 -2.03
CA GLY A 351 -5.62 -11.50 -1.71
C GLY A 351 -6.69 -11.79 -0.65
N SER A 352 -7.09 -13.05 -0.53
CA SER A 352 -7.94 -13.55 0.54
C SER A 352 -7.16 -13.74 1.85
N GLY A 353 -7.86 -13.87 2.99
CA GLY A 353 -7.25 -14.17 4.30
C GLY A 353 -6.55 -12.99 4.98
N ILE A 354 -6.24 -11.92 4.24
CA ILE A 354 -5.71 -10.67 4.80
C ILE A 354 -6.85 -9.72 5.21
N THR A 355 -6.57 -8.81 6.14
CA THR A 355 -7.44 -7.68 6.49
C THR A 355 -6.87 -6.40 5.90
N VAL A 356 -7.63 -5.72 5.05
CA VAL A 356 -7.24 -4.45 4.44
C VAL A 356 -7.64 -3.28 5.35
N VAL A 357 -6.66 -2.43 5.66
CA VAL A 357 -6.83 -1.31 6.59
C VAL A 357 -6.73 0.03 5.85
N GLY A 358 -7.87 0.71 5.73
CA GLY A 358 -7.95 2.08 5.24
C GLY A 358 -7.70 3.10 6.35
N SER A 359 -7.68 4.38 6.00
CA SER A 359 -7.49 5.43 6.99
C SER A 359 -8.60 6.48 7.02
N TYR A 360 -8.80 7.04 8.22
CA TYR A 360 -9.72 8.16 8.45
C TYR A 360 -9.09 9.26 9.32
N GLN A 361 -9.74 10.42 9.32
CA GLN A 361 -9.41 11.59 10.12
C GLN A 361 -10.07 11.46 11.50
N ALA A 362 -9.28 11.44 12.57
CA ALA A 362 -9.76 11.14 13.92
C ALA A 362 -10.89 12.07 14.38
N ARG A 363 -10.79 13.38 14.07
CA ARG A 363 -11.78 14.39 14.43
C ARG A 363 -13.07 14.27 13.62
N GLU A 364 -12.96 14.31 12.29
CA GLU A 364 -14.13 14.38 11.41
C GLU A 364 -14.76 13.00 11.16
N ARG A 365 -14.05 11.91 11.48
CA ARG A 365 -14.42 10.52 11.13
C ARG A 365 -14.65 10.30 9.63
N LEU A 366 -14.03 11.15 8.81
CA LEU A 366 -14.06 11.07 7.37
C LEU A 366 -12.85 10.31 6.84
N ARG A 367 -13.01 9.56 5.76
CA ARG A 367 -11.91 8.90 5.04
C ARG A 367 -10.78 9.91 4.78
N SER A 368 -9.53 9.50 5.03
CA SER A 368 -8.38 10.33 4.67
C SER A 368 -8.35 10.52 3.16
N GLN A 369 -8.03 11.73 2.72
CA GLN A 369 -8.09 12.11 1.31
C GLN A 369 -7.17 11.30 0.39
N TYR A 370 -6.13 10.65 0.94
CA TYR A 370 -5.21 9.80 0.21
C TYR A 370 -5.55 8.29 0.31
N SER A 371 -6.38 7.87 1.27
CA SER A 371 -6.62 6.45 1.54
C SER A 371 -7.22 5.81 0.32
N ALA A 372 -6.56 4.81 -0.25
CA ALA A 372 -7.06 4.02 -1.36
C ALA A 372 -8.36 3.27 -1.00
N GLY A 373 -9.06 2.80 -2.03
CA GLY A 373 -10.35 2.12 -1.91
C GLY A 373 -10.54 1.07 -2.99
N GLY A 374 -11.45 0.13 -2.69
CA GLY A 374 -11.93 -0.84 -3.66
C GLY A 374 -12.94 -0.24 -4.65
N PRO A 375 -13.47 -1.07 -5.57
CA PRO A 375 -13.19 -2.50 -5.68
C PRO A 375 -11.77 -2.79 -6.17
N ALA A 376 -11.25 -3.97 -5.85
CA ALA A 376 -10.15 -4.58 -6.60
C ALA A 376 -10.60 -4.94 -8.04
N ARG A 377 -9.65 -5.25 -8.93
CA ARG A 377 -9.95 -5.75 -10.27
C ARG A 377 -10.61 -7.14 -10.18
N PRO A 378 -11.56 -7.48 -11.08
CA PRO A 378 -12.01 -8.86 -11.21
C PRO A 378 -10.85 -9.84 -11.46
N PRO A 379 -10.92 -11.08 -10.93
CA PRO A 379 -12.07 -11.64 -10.24
C PRO A 379 -12.24 -11.20 -8.78
N SER A 380 -11.19 -10.75 -8.08
CA SER A 380 -11.29 -10.44 -6.63
C SER A 380 -12.12 -9.21 -6.27
N ALA A 381 -12.72 -8.52 -7.24
CA ALA A 381 -13.66 -7.44 -7.00
C ALA A 381 -14.77 -7.79 -5.98
N HIS A 382 -15.22 -9.05 -5.95
CA HIS A 382 -16.23 -9.52 -4.98
C HIS A 382 -15.68 -9.71 -3.56
N LEU A 383 -14.42 -10.14 -3.43
CA LEU A 383 -13.73 -10.30 -2.14
C LEU A 383 -13.27 -8.95 -1.56
N ARG A 384 -12.98 -8.00 -2.45
CA ARG A 384 -12.33 -6.73 -2.13
C ARG A 384 -13.10 -5.57 -2.75
N PHE A 385 -14.41 -5.59 -2.60
CA PHE A 385 -15.27 -4.47 -3.03
C PHE A 385 -15.03 -3.24 -2.16
N LEU A 386 -14.80 -3.47 -0.86
CA LEU A 386 -14.55 -2.47 0.16
C LEU A 386 -13.23 -2.75 0.88
N ILE A 387 -12.84 -1.76 1.68
CA ILE A 387 -11.82 -1.92 2.72
C ILE A 387 -12.47 -2.63 3.92
N ASP A 388 -11.77 -3.59 4.53
CA ASP A 388 -12.33 -4.40 5.63
C ASP A 388 -12.53 -3.56 6.89
N VAL A 389 -11.53 -2.75 7.27
CA VAL A 389 -11.57 -1.88 8.44
C VAL A 389 -10.84 -0.55 8.18
N ALA A 390 -11.13 0.48 8.98
CA ALA A 390 -10.37 1.73 8.93
C ALA A 390 -9.89 2.13 10.33
N ALA A 391 -8.72 2.75 10.39
CA ALA A 391 -8.11 3.28 11.62
C ALA A 391 -7.67 4.74 11.42
N PRO A 392 -7.55 5.54 12.50
CA PRO A 392 -7.18 6.94 12.35
C PRO A 392 -5.74 7.03 11.85
N ALA A 393 -5.50 7.84 10.81
CA ALA A 393 -4.15 8.17 10.36
C ALA A 393 -3.90 9.66 10.23
N ASP A 394 -4.94 10.48 10.39
CA ASP A 394 -4.85 11.93 10.47
C ASP A 394 -5.56 12.41 11.72
N ALA A 395 -5.07 13.48 12.35
CA ALA A 395 -5.76 14.07 13.49
C ALA A 395 -7.02 14.82 13.03
N SER A 396 -6.92 15.57 11.94
CA SER A 396 -8.05 16.27 11.31
C SER A 396 -7.79 16.56 9.82
N ALA A 397 -8.77 17.14 9.13
CA ALA A 397 -8.59 17.63 7.76
C ALA A 397 -7.44 18.64 7.61
N ASN A 398 -7.17 19.43 8.66
CA ASN A 398 -6.14 20.47 8.68
C ASN A 398 -4.87 20.06 9.44
N ALA A 399 -4.87 18.89 10.08
CA ALA A 399 -3.74 18.35 10.84
C ALA A 399 -3.51 16.89 10.41
N LEU A 400 -2.83 16.74 9.27
CA LEU A 400 -2.49 15.43 8.73
C LEU A 400 -1.51 14.70 9.65
N GLY A 401 -1.71 13.40 9.76
CA GLY A 401 -0.87 12.52 10.55
C GLY A 401 -1.20 12.44 12.04
N ILE A 402 -0.74 11.35 12.64
CA ILE A 402 -0.74 11.13 14.10
C ILE A 402 0.69 11.10 14.62
N VAL A 403 0.85 11.24 15.93
CA VAL A 403 2.16 11.21 16.61
C VAL A 403 2.53 9.77 16.94
N GLY A 404 3.75 9.39 16.61
CA GLY A 404 4.36 8.10 16.91
C GLY A 404 5.82 8.28 17.32
N TRP A 405 6.53 7.18 17.55
CA TRP A 405 7.93 7.22 17.97
C TRP A 405 8.86 7.71 16.86
N GLY A 406 9.93 8.39 17.24
CA GLY A 406 11.13 8.60 16.44
C GLY A 406 12.15 7.49 16.66
N ASN A 407 13.31 7.60 15.99
CA ASN A 407 14.38 6.60 16.16
C ASN A 407 15.14 6.76 17.48
N ARG A 408 15.08 7.96 18.09
CA ARG A 408 15.84 8.30 19.29
C ARG A 408 14.94 8.27 20.51
N SER A 409 15.56 8.03 21.66
CA SER A 409 15.00 8.12 22.99
C SER A 409 14.22 9.42 23.15
N ALA A 410 12.97 9.32 23.62
CA ALA A 410 12.04 10.44 23.76
C ALA A 410 11.74 11.22 22.45
N GLY A 411 12.15 10.70 21.29
CA GLY A 411 11.84 11.28 19.98
C GLY A 411 10.40 10.95 19.57
N PHE A 412 9.69 11.95 19.06
CA PHE A 412 8.34 11.79 18.52
C PHE A 412 8.26 12.41 17.13
N THR A 413 7.47 11.79 16.27
CA THR A 413 7.32 12.22 14.88
C THR A 413 5.85 12.14 14.50
N ARG A 414 5.38 13.06 13.65
CA ARG A 414 4.02 13.03 13.10
C ARG A 414 4.04 12.46 11.70
N ARG A 415 3.20 11.45 11.40
CA ARG A 415 3.09 10.85 10.08
C ARG A 415 1.65 10.54 9.70
N ALA A 416 1.35 10.74 8.42
CA ALA A 416 0.11 10.37 7.77
C ALA A 416 0.32 9.17 6.85
N GLY A 417 -0.75 8.44 6.56
CA GLY A 417 -0.74 7.33 5.61
C GLY A 417 -1.55 6.13 6.11
N THR A 418 -2.07 5.32 5.20
CA THR A 418 -2.68 4.02 5.55
C THR A 418 -1.68 3.07 6.22
N SER A 419 -0.37 3.30 6.00
CA SER A 419 0.72 2.63 6.70
C SER A 419 0.75 2.92 8.21
N VAL A 420 0.14 4.02 8.66
CA VAL A 420 -0.07 4.40 10.07
C VAL A 420 -1.37 3.80 10.62
N ALA A 421 -2.40 3.68 9.78
CA ALA A 421 -3.67 3.05 10.17
C ALA A 421 -3.52 1.55 10.45
N ALA A 422 -2.79 0.82 9.61
CA ALA A 422 -2.57 -0.63 9.75
C ALA A 422 -2.07 -1.07 11.16
N PRO A 423 -1.00 -0.50 11.74
CA PRO A 423 -0.55 -0.88 13.08
C PRO A 423 -1.53 -0.47 14.19
N LEU A 424 -2.33 0.58 14.02
CA LEU A 424 -3.37 0.94 14.99
C LEU A 424 -4.56 -0.03 14.98
N ALA A 425 -4.94 -0.52 13.80
CA ALA A 425 -5.91 -1.61 13.69
C ALA A 425 -5.34 -2.89 14.32
N ALA A 426 -4.08 -3.23 14.04
CA ALA A 426 -3.39 -4.37 14.61
C ALA A 426 -3.33 -4.31 16.14
N ARG A 427 -3.02 -3.13 16.70
CA ARG A 427 -3.07 -2.88 18.15
C ARG A 427 -4.45 -3.18 18.75
N THR A 428 -5.52 -2.86 18.04
CA THR A 428 -6.89 -3.15 18.48
C THR A 428 -7.13 -4.67 18.51
N VAL A 429 -6.67 -5.41 17.50
CA VAL A 429 -6.71 -6.88 17.48
C VAL A 429 -5.96 -7.47 18.66
N VAL A 430 -4.71 -7.03 18.90
CA VAL A 430 -3.89 -7.48 20.04
C VAL A 430 -4.63 -7.24 21.36
N ARG A 431 -5.20 -6.05 21.56
CA ARG A 431 -5.94 -5.72 22.78
C ARG A 431 -7.16 -6.62 22.98
N LEU A 432 -7.97 -6.83 21.94
CA LEU A 432 -9.17 -7.66 22.03
C LEU A 432 -8.84 -9.13 22.33
N ARG A 433 -7.68 -9.61 21.87
CA ARG A 433 -7.19 -10.98 22.15
C ARG A 433 -6.52 -11.14 23.52
N ALA A 434 -5.92 -10.07 24.04
CA ALA A 434 -5.33 -10.05 25.37
C ALA A 434 -6.37 -9.91 26.50
N LEU A 435 -7.61 -9.50 26.18
CA LEU A 435 -8.69 -9.53 27.15
C LEU A 435 -9.00 -10.98 27.54
N PRO A 436 -9.21 -11.29 28.83
CA PRO A 436 -9.75 -12.59 29.23
C PRO A 436 -11.04 -12.84 28.44
N PRO A 437 -11.37 -14.11 28.10
CA PRO A 437 -12.69 -14.43 27.61
C PRO A 437 -13.71 -13.76 28.53
N LEU A 438 -14.64 -12.98 27.97
CA LEU A 438 -15.75 -12.46 28.76
C LEU A 438 -16.38 -13.68 29.43
N THR A 439 -16.23 -13.80 30.75
CA THR A 439 -16.97 -14.79 31.52
C THR A 439 -18.42 -14.54 31.14
N PRO A 440 -19.17 -15.56 30.66
CA PRO A 440 -20.59 -15.37 30.41
C PRO A 440 -21.17 -14.69 31.63
N GLY A 441 -21.69 -13.48 31.45
CA GLY A 441 -22.43 -12.83 32.52
C GLY A 441 -23.49 -13.80 33.00
N PRO A 442 -23.91 -13.74 34.28
CA PRO A 442 -25.07 -14.52 34.71
C PRO A 442 -26.16 -14.31 33.65
N THR A 443 -26.67 -15.41 33.10
CA THR A 443 -27.83 -15.39 32.21
C THR A 443 -28.81 -14.39 32.79
N PRO A 444 -29.33 -13.43 31.99
CA PRO A 444 -30.30 -12.48 32.48
C PRO A 444 -31.32 -13.28 33.28
N ARG A 445 -31.49 -12.95 34.56
CA ARG A 445 -32.62 -13.49 35.31
C ARG A 445 -33.83 -13.19 34.45
N GLU A 446 -34.64 -14.21 34.18
CA GLU A 446 -35.96 -14.01 33.60
C GLU A 446 -36.67 -12.98 34.48
N ASP A 447 -36.66 -11.72 34.05
CA ASP A 447 -37.49 -10.71 34.67
C ASP A 447 -38.93 -11.00 34.24
N PRO A 448 -39.89 -10.87 35.17
CA PRO A 448 -41.26 -11.29 34.96
C PRO A 448 -41.89 -10.52 33.80
N GLN A 449 -42.66 -11.26 33.00
CA GLN A 449 -43.43 -10.79 31.84
C GLN A 449 -43.81 -9.30 31.91
N ILE A 450 -43.22 -8.50 31.03
CA ILE A 450 -43.73 -7.16 30.71
C ILE A 450 -45.04 -7.37 29.94
N ASP A 451 -46.15 -7.07 30.58
CA ASP A 451 -47.50 -7.09 30.00
C ASP A 451 -47.66 -5.95 28.98
N ILE A 452 -47.69 -6.28 27.69
CA ILE A 452 -47.83 -5.35 26.56
C ILE A 452 -49.32 -5.14 26.25
N GLN A 453 -50.11 -4.66 27.22
CA GLN A 453 -51.53 -4.30 26.98
C GLN A 453 -51.89 -2.82 27.13
N HIS A 454 -50.96 -1.91 27.40
CA HIS A 454 -51.31 -0.49 27.61
C HIS A 454 -50.47 0.52 26.82
N ILE A 455 -50.19 0.27 25.53
CA ILE A 455 -49.76 1.33 24.60
C ILE A 455 -50.52 1.19 23.27
N VAL A 456 -51.83 1.47 23.31
CA VAL A 456 -52.59 2.12 22.24
C VAL A 456 -53.69 2.93 22.92
N GLN A 457 -53.53 4.26 22.97
CA GLN A 457 -54.60 5.26 22.87
C GLN A 457 -54.00 6.61 22.54
#